data_AF-A0A2M8AHP3-F1
#
_entry.id   AF-A0A2M8AHP3-F1
#
_cell.length_a   1.000
_cell.length_b   1.000
_cell.length_c   1.000
_cell.angle_alpha   90.00
_cell.angle_beta   90.00
_cell.angle_gamma   90.00
#
_symmetry.space_group_name_H-M   'P 1'
#
loop_
_entity.id
_entity.type
_entity.pdbx_description
1 polymer ?
#
loop_
_entity_poly.entity_id
_entity_poly.type
_entity_poly.pdbx_seq_one_letter_code
_entity_poly.pdbx_strand_id
1 'polypeptide(L)'
;MSAQCIDIDTKSIINYLNKEIKPSLDMKLDKNDGFLAIKGRRQNFSVPKVTVSPLARDWDYNFENVRRMDSNFFYDSKKNAIALDIKFENDGPEIKGTCPGCIKASRDSRAPDIDWESPNILRIFLKPIIYQNSVSFEVSDITMLGKLNGNFMADLIFKITKDIEKAVKLEMIALFGNGETQRLFNDAIKPLLNEKKVSRSTSVTMASSSLRVCK
;
A
#
# COMPACT_ATOMS: atom_id res chain seq x y z
N MET A 1 30.70 6.66 25.22
CA MET A 1 29.63 7.67 25.16
C MET A 1 28.31 6.92 25.07
N SER A 2 27.37 7.16 25.98
CA SER A 2 26.03 6.55 25.89
C SER A 2 25.26 7.16 24.73
N ALA A 3 24.60 6.32 23.93
CA ALA A 3 23.73 6.80 22.85
C ALA A 3 22.61 7.65 23.45
N GLN A 4 22.41 8.87 22.94
CA GLN A 4 21.33 9.73 23.39
C GLN A 4 20.04 9.28 22.69
N CYS A 5 19.14 8.66 23.43
CA CYS A 5 17.85 8.21 22.90
C CYS A 5 16.71 9.14 23.33
N ILE A 6 15.73 9.29 22.45
CA ILE A 6 14.49 10.04 22.69
C ILE A 6 13.32 9.12 22.36
N ASP A 7 12.35 9.07 23.27
CA ASP A 7 11.09 8.38 23.05
C ASP A 7 10.06 9.39 22.55
N ILE A 8 9.51 9.12 21.36
CA ILE A 8 8.45 9.91 20.76
C ILE A 8 7.17 9.09 20.88
N ASP A 9 6.19 9.60 21.63
CA ASP A 9 4.91 8.92 21.81
C ASP A 9 4.22 8.62 20.47
N THR A 10 3.66 7.41 20.35
CA THR A 10 3.08 6.93 19.10
C THR A 10 1.90 7.78 18.66
N LYS A 11 1.07 8.29 19.58
CA LYS A 11 -0.04 9.19 19.23
C LYS A 11 0.48 10.48 18.59
N SER A 12 1.59 11.02 19.07
CA SER A 12 2.24 12.20 18.48
C SER A 12 2.71 11.95 17.05
N ILE A 13 3.28 10.77 16.78
CA ILE A 13 3.70 10.37 15.42
C ILE A 13 2.49 10.22 14.52
N ILE A 14 1.48 9.44 14.94
CA ILE A 14 0.26 9.23 14.16
C ILE A 14 -0.45 10.55 13.84
N ASN A 15 -0.54 11.45 14.82
CA ASN A 15 -1.11 12.80 14.61
C ASN A 15 -0.31 13.58 13.57
N TYR A 16 1.01 13.54 13.63
CA TYR A 16 1.86 14.17 12.62
C TYR A 16 1.66 13.56 11.23
N LEU A 17 1.68 12.23 11.10
CA LEU A 17 1.47 11.54 9.82
C LEU A 17 0.11 11.90 9.21
N ASN A 18 -0.95 11.91 10.02
CA ASN A 18 -2.30 12.27 9.55
C ASN A 18 -2.48 13.76 9.25
N LYS A 19 -1.74 14.65 9.92
CA LYS A 19 -1.84 16.08 9.69
C LYS A 19 -0.98 16.54 8.51
N GLU A 20 0.25 16.04 8.42
CA GLU A 20 1.29 16.58 7.53
C GLU A 20 1.58 15.69 6.32
N ILE A 21 1.26 14.40 6.37
CA ILE A 21 1.56 13.45 5.28
C ILE A 21 0.28 13.05 4.55
N LYS A 22 -0.76 12.59 5.28
CA LYS A 22 -2.04 12.15 4.70
C LYS A 22 -2.60 13.09 3.62
N PRO A 23 -2.65 14.44 3.81
CA PRO A 23 -3.23 15.33 2.79
C PRO A 23 -2.47 15.37 1.47
N SER A 24 -1.20 14.92 1.49
CA SER A 24 -0.31 14.92 0.33
C SER A 24 -0.02 13.51 -0.20
N LEU A 25 -0.63 12.49 0.41
CA LEU A 25 -0.51 11.10 -0.01
C LEU A 25 -1.53 10.84 -1.11
N ASP A 26 -1.06 10.48 -2.28
CA ASP A 26 -1.90 10.09 -3.42
C ASP A 26 -1.42 8.75 -3.99
N MET A 27 -2.36 7.97 -4.50
CA MET A 27 -2.07 6.66 -5.03
C MET A 27 -3.09 6.25 -6.09
N LYS A 28 -2.59 5.62 -7.15
CA LYS A 28 -3.39 5.02 -8.20
C LYS A 28 -2.89 3.60 -8.47
N LEU A 29 -3.78 2.62 -8.39
CA LEU A 29 -3.54 1.26 -8.84
C LEU A 29 -4.00 1.16 -10.30
N ASP A 30 -3.07 0.87 -11.20
CA ASP A 30 -3.31 0.81 -12.63
C ASP A 30 -2.24 -0.06 -13.30
N LYS A 31 -2.60 -0.73 -14.40
CA LYS A 31 -1.68 -1.55 -15.20
C LYS A 31 -0.56 -0.74 -15.86
N ASN A 32 -0.83 0.49 -16.29
CA ASN A 32 0.08 1.29 -17.12
C ASN A 32 0.46 2.65 -16.51
N ASP A 33 -0.39 3.21 -15.65
CA ASP A 33 -0.19 4.54 -15.06
C ASP A 33 -0.38 4.51 -13.53
N GLY A 34 0.14 3.44 -12.89
CA GLY A 34 0.12 3.31 -11.44
C GLY A 34 1.16 4.24 -10.81
N PHE A 35 0.84 4.78 -9.63
CA PHE A 35 1.77 5.64 -8.91
C PHE A 35 1.48 5.73 -7.41
N LEU A 36 2.52 6.07 -6.65
CA LEU A 36 2.47 6.53 -5.26
C LEU A 36 3.11 7.91 -5.22
N ALA A 37 2.44 8.87 -4.59
CA ALA A 37 2.99 10.19 -4.36
C ALA A 37 2.87 10.60 -2.89
N ILE A 38 3.92 11.24 -2.37
CA ILE A 38 3.95 11.80 -1.01
C ILE A 38 4.61 13.18 -1.11
N LYS A 39 3.96 14.22 -0.58
CA LYS A 39 4.47 15.61 -0.59
C LYS A 39 4.94 16.07 -1.99
N GLY A 40 4.17 15.73 -3.02
CA GLY A 40 4.42 16.16 -4.41
C GLY A 40 5.52 15.40 -5.16
N ARG A 41 6.19 14.43 -4.53
CA ARG A 41 7.12 13.53 -5.21
C ARG A 41 6.42 12.22 -5.57
N ARG A 42 6.56 11.80 -6.83
CA ARG A 42 5.85 10.66 -7.42
C ARG A 42 6.83 9.55 -7.77
N GLN A 43 6.44 8.32 -7.44
CA GLN A 43 7.04 7.09 -7.95
C GLN A 43 5.99 6.34 -8.77
N ASN A 44 6.38 5.93 -9.98
CA ASN A 44 5.52 5.13 -10.86
C ASN A 44 5.72 3.64 -10.60
N PHE A 45 4.65 2.87 -10.78
CA PHE A 45 4.66 1.41 -10.78
C PHE A 45 3.53 0.87 -11.66
N SER A 46 3.57 -0.42 -11.96
CA SER A 46 2.54 -1.10 -12.72
C SER A 46 2.01 -2.27 -11.91
N VAL A 47 0.70 -2.34 -11.69
CA VAL A 47 0.11 -3.54 -11.10
C VAL A 47 0.08 -4.63 -12.17
N PRO A 48 0.74 -5.78 -11.96
CA PRO A 48 0.86 -6.78 -13.00
C PRO A 48 -0.50 -7.41 -13.31
N LYS A 49 -0.67 -7.76 -14.58
CA LYS A 49 -1.79 -8.55 -15.07
C LYS A 49 -1.84 -9.91 -14.37
N VAL A 50 -3.03 -10.34 -13.99
CA VAL A 50 -3.27 -11.68 -13.44
C VAL A 50 -3.90 -12.54 -14.50
N THR A 51 -3.18 -13.57 -14.96
CA THR A 51 -3.71 -14.54 -15.91
C THR A 51 -4.19 -15.79 -15.16
N VAL A 52 -5.44 -16.20 -15.41
CA VAL A 52 -6.04 -17.39 -14.82
C VAL A 52 -6.56 -18.29 -15.94
N SER A 53 -6.35 -19.61 -15.81
CA SER A 53 -6.59 -20.56 -16.91
C SER A 53 -7.44 -21.78 -16.47
N PRO A 54 -8.72 -21.68 -16.07
CA PRO A 54 -9.52 -22.87 -15.86
C PRO A 54 -9.88 -23.55 -17.20
N LEU A 55 -9.40 -24.79 -17.31
CA LEU A 55 -9.87 -25.89 -18.17
C LEU A 55 -9.79 -25.70 -19.70
N ALA A 56 -9.95 -24.50 -20.27
CA ALA A 56 -9.98 -24.34 -21.74
C ALA A 56 -9.47 -23.01 -22.32
N ARG A 57 -9.37 -21.93 -21.53
CA ARG A 57 -8.99 -20.59 -22.02
C ARG A 57 -8.19 -19.86 -20.95
N ASP A 58 -7.42 -18.86 -21.38
CA ASP A 58 -6.80 -17.89 -20.48
C ASP A 58 -7.71 -16.69 -20.33
N TRP A 59 -7.82 -16.19 -19.10
CA TRP A 59 -8.47 -14.94 -18.75
C TRP A 59 -7.46 -14.03 -18.06
N ASP A 60 -7.45 -12.78 -18.48
CA ASP A 60 -6.51 -11.76 -18.06
C ASP A 60 -7.23 -10.67 -17.27
N TYR A 61 -6.78 -10.40 -16.05
CA TYR A 61 -7.36 -9.42 -15.13
C TYR A 61 -6.39 -8.29 -14.82
N ASN A 62 -6.85 -7.05 -14.82
CA ASN A 62 -6.04 -5.87 -14.54
C ASN A 62 -6.79 -4.85 -13.69
N PHE A 63 -6.06 -4.10 -12.85
CA PHE A 63 -6.57 -2.87 -12.25
C PHE A 63 -6.59 -1.75 -13.29
N GLU A 64 -7.70 -1.03 -13.38
CA GLU A 64 -7.87 0.11 -14.27
C GLU A 64 -8.37 1.33 -13.50
N ASN A 65 -7.53 2.38 -13.45
CA ASN A 65 -7.87 3.67 -12.83
C ASN A 65 -8.44 3.61 -11.38
N VAL A 66 -7.91 2.72 -10.53
CA VAL A 66 -8.37 2.62 -9.14
C VAL A 66 -7.62 3.64 -8.28
N ARG A 67 -8.29 4.76 -7.94
CA ARG A 67 -7.68 5.92 -7.26
C ARG A 67 -8.00 5.97 -5.78
N ARG A 68 -7.04 6.51 -5.01
CA ARG A 68 -7.18 6.76 -3.58
C ARG A 68 -8.25 7.83 -3.32
N MET A 69 -9.27 7.47 -2.55
CA MET A 69 -10.26 8.39 -2.00
C MET A 69 -9.80 8.99 -0.66
N ASP A 70 -9.32 8.16 0.26
CA ASP A 70 -8.84 8.60 1.57
C ASP A 70 -7.65 7.75 2.04
N SER A 71 -6.95 8.21 3.07
CA SER A 71 -5.95 7.43 3.76
C SER A 71 -5.95 7.76 5.26
N ASN A 72 -5.51 6.83 6.10
CA ASN A 72 -5.44 7.05 7.53
C ASN A 72 -4.28 6.28 8.15
N PHE A 73 -3.45 6.98 8.91
CA PHE A 73 -2.43 6.36 9.74
C PHE A 73 -3.01 6.05 11.12
N PHE A 74 -2.68 4.89 11.67
CA PHE A 74 -3.00 4.53 13.04
C PHE A 74 -1.94 3.58 13.60
N TYR A 75 -1.98 3.33 14.90
CA TYR A 75 -1.10 2.36 15.52
C TYR A 75 -1.84 1.04 15.75
N ASP A 76 -1.26 -0.05 15.26
CA ASP A 76 -1.75 -1.40 15.50
C ASP A 76 -0.97 -2.02 16.67
N SER A 77 -1.59 -2.06 17.84
CA SER A 77 -0.98 -2.61 19.05
C SER A 77 -0.78 -4.13 19.01
N LYS A 78 -1.55 -4.85 18.18
CA LYS A 78 -1.40 -6.31 18.03
C LYS A 78 -0.16 -6.64 17.20
N LYS A 79 0.12 -5.84 16.17
CA LYS A 79 1.31 -5.99 15.32
C LYS A 79 2.52 -5.17 15.79
N ASN A 80 2.37 -4.32 16.80
CA ASN A 80 3.39 -3.35 17.25
C ASN A 80 3.97 -2.56 16.07
N ALA A 81 3.09 -2.01 15.23
CA ALA A 81 3.45 -1.36 13.98
C ALA A 81 2.57 -0.12 13.71
N ILE A 82 3.09 0.81 12.92
CA ILE A 82 2.26 1.87 12.34
C ILE A 82 1.53 1.25 11.14
N ALA A 83 0.22 1.42 11.07
CA ALA A 83 -0.58 0.99 9.95
C ALA A 83 -1.03 2.20 9.12
N LEU A 84 -1.04 2.05 7.81
CA LEU A 84 -1.57 2.98 6.83
C LEU A 84 -2.72 2.28 6.10
N ASP A 85 -3.94 2.75 6.31
CA ASP A 85 -5.08 2.38 5.48
C ASP A 85 -5.16 3.33 4.30
N ILE A 86 -5.21 2.79 3.08
CA ILE A 86 -5.44 3.52 1.84
C ILE A 86 -6.79 3.06 1.31
N LYS A 87 -7.79 3.95 1.34
CA LYS A 87 -9.14 3.70 0.84
C LYS A 87 -9.26 4.16 -0.61
N PHE A 88 -9.81 3.32 -1.47
CA PHE A 88 -10.03 3.62 -2.88
C PHE A 88 -11.48 4.01 -3.18
N GLU A 89 -11.71 4.59 -4.36
CA GLU A 89 -13.04 5.00 -4.85
C GLU A 89 -14.06 3.84 -4.84
N ASN A 90 -15.32 4.17 -4.56
CA ASN A 90 -16.38 3.22 -4.22
C ASN A 90 -17.25 2.81 -5.43
N ASP A 91 -17.07 3.44 -6.59
CA ASP A 91 -17.79 3.14 -7.84
C ASP A 91 -17.23 1.86 -8.51
N GLY A 92 -16.98 0.83 -7.70
CA GLY A 92 -16.38 -0.43 -8.11
C GLY A 92 -14.95 -0.24 -8.62
N PRO A 93 -13.91 -0.59 -7.85
CA PRO A 93 -12.59 -0.83 -8.42
C PRO A 93 -12.71 -1.97 -9.42
N GLU A 94 -13.01 -1.63 -10.66
CA GLU A 94 -13.37 -2.63 -11.66
C GLU A 94 -12.08 -3.30 -12.13
N ILE A 95 -11.94 -4.56 -11.74
CA ILE A 95 -10.84 -5.38 -12.20
C ILE A 95 -11.29 -5.99 -13.52
N LYS A 96 -10.92 -5.30 -14.61
CA LYS A 96 -11.33 -5.65 -15.97
C LYS A 96 -10.78 -7.00 -16.37
N GLY A 97 -11.70 -7.91 -16.74
CA GLY A 97 -11.37 -9.19 -17.32
C GLY A 97 -11.30 -9.12 -18.85
N THR A 98 -10.38 -9.87 -19.46
CA THR A 98 -10.39 -10.11 -20.91
C THR A 98 -10.11 -11.59 -21.20
N CYS A 99 -10.62 -12.13 -22.31
CA CYS A 99 -10.34 -13.48 -22.79
C CYS A 99 -9.52 -13.41 -24.10
N PRO A 100 -8.17 -13.42 -24.07
CA PRO A 100 -7.34 -13.29 -25.27
C PRO A 100 -7.64 -14.33 -26.36
N GLY A 101 -7.96 -15.57 -25.95
CA GLY A 101 -8.33 -16.68 -26.83
C GLY A 101 -9.77 -16.65 -27.35
N CYS A 102 -10.57 -15.63 -26.99
CA CYS A 102 -11.92 -15.42 -27.51
C CYS A 102 -11.91 -14.59 -28.81
N ILE A 103 -13.00 -14.67 -29.58
CA ILE A 103 -13.23 -13.83 -30.77
C ILE A 103 -13.10 -12.36 -30.34
N LYS A 104 -12.40 -11.53 -31.12
CA LYS A 104 -12.05 -10.13 -30.74
C LYS A 104 -13.25 -9.33 -30.19
N ALA A 105 -14.43 -9.48 -30.80
CA ALA A 105 -15.66 -8.80 -30.39
C ALA A 105 -16.29 -9.31 -29.08
N SER A 106 -15.81 -10.43 -28.53
CA SER A 106 -16.32 -11.04 -27.29
C SER A 106 -15.24 -11.28 -26.23
N ARG A 107 -14.10 -10.58 -26.34
CA ARG A 107 -12.99 -10.71 -25.37
C ARG A 107 -13.38 -10.16 -24.00
N ASP A 108 -14.06 -9.02 -23.97
CA ASP A 108 -14.46 -8.35 -22.73
C ASP A 108 -15.73 -8.99 -22.20
N SER A 109 -16.76 -9.19 -23.04
CA SER A 109 -18.06 -9.73 -22.61
C SER A 109 -18.06 -11.18 -22.10
N ARG A 110 -16.95 -11.92 -22.28
CA ARG A 110 -16.80 -13.31 -21.81
C ARG A 110 -15.92 -13.45 -20.58
N ALA A 111 -15.22 -12.41 -20.17
CA ALA A 111 -14.49 -12.39 -18.91
C ALA A 111 -15.37 -11.64 -17.90
N PRO A 112 -15.82 -12.27 -16.82
CA PRO A 112 -16.61 -11.58 -15.81
C PRO A 112 -15.76 -10.49 -15.18
N ASP A 113 -16.29 -9.28 -15.06
CA ASP A 113 -15.67 -8.24 -14.24
C ASP A 113 -15.69 -8.66 -12.77
N ILE A 114 -14.67 -8.24 -12.03
CA ILE A 114 -14.58 -8.47 -10.59
C ILE A 114 -14.69 -7.13 -9.89
N ASP A 115 -15.67 -7.07 -9.00
CA ASP A 115 -15.89 -5.94 -8.12
C ASP A 115 -15.12 -6.14 -6.83
N TRP A 116 -14.39 -5.11 -6.43
CA TRP A 116 -13.96 -5.00 -5.04
C TRP A 116 -15.11 -4.40 -4.23
N GLU A 117 -15.80 -5.23 -3.44
CA GLU A 117 -16.84 -4.81 -2.53
C GLU A 117 -16.23 -4.24 -1.25
N SER A 118 -16.90 -3.21 -0.72
CA SER A 118 -16.45 -2.46 0.45
C SER A 118 -16.17 -3.34 1.68
N PRO A 119 -15.17 -2.97 2.51
CA PRO A 119 -14.34 -1.77 2.39
C PRO A 119 -13.19 -1.92 1.39
N ASN A 120 -13.07 -0.99 0.44
CA ASN A 120 -11.99 -0.95 -0.57
C ASN A 120 -10.69 -0.40 0.01
N ILE A 121 -10.08 -1.13 0.96
CA ILE A 121 -8.92 -0.63 1.71
C ILE A 121 -7.71 -1.54 1.49
N LEU A 122 -6.58 -0.92 1.11
CA LEU A 122 -5.26 -1.53 1.25
C LEU A 122 -4.65 -1.09 2.58
N ARG A 123 -4.49 -2.03 3.51
CA ARG A 123 -3.83 -1.83 4.80
C ARG A 123 -2.38 -2.22 4.72
N ILE A 124 -1.49 -1.29 5.05
CA ILE A 124 -0.04 -1.44 4.96
C ILE A 124 0.55 -1.31 6.36
N PHE A 125 1.30 -2.32 6.81
CA PHE A 125 1.94 -2.32 8.13
C PHE A 125 3.41 -1.89 8.00
N LEU A 126 3.70 -0.72 8.54
CA LEU A 126 4.96 0.00 8.47
C LEU A 126 5.77 -0.23 9.75
N LYS A 127 6.98 -0.77 9.60
CA LYS A 127 7.98 -0.87 10.67
C LYS A 127 9.02 0.23 10.50
N PRO A 128 9.41 0.93 11.57
CA PRO A 128 10.40 1.98 11.45
C PRO A 128 11.78 1.41 11.15
N ILE A 129 12.53 2.08 10.30
CA ILE A 129 13.92 1.75 9.96
C ILE A 129 14.78 3.01 9.95
N ILE A 130 16.10 2.84 10.03
CA ILE A 130 17.04 3.92 9.73
C ILE A 130 17.31 3.95 8.23
N TYR A 131 17.13 5.13 7.64
CA TYR A 131 17.47 5.42 6.26
C TYR A 131 18.14 6.79 6.18
N GLN A 132 19.33 6.87 5.57
CA GLN A 132 20.08 8.13 5.42
C GLN A 132 20.17 8.95 6.73
N ASN A 133 20.51 8.28 7.84
CA ASN A 133 20.64 8.88 9.18
C ASN A 133 19.36 9.52 9.73
N SER A 134 18.19 9.08 9.30
CA SER A 134 16.88 9.52 9.82
C SER A 134 15.91 8.34 9.82
N VAL A 135 14.70 8.52 10.37
CA VAL A 135 13.68 7.46 10.41
C VAL A 135 12.95 7.39 9.07
N SER A 136 12.72 6.18 8.59
CA SER A 136 11.81 5.85 7.49
C SER A 136 11.00 4.61 7.87
N PHE A 137 10.32 3.98 6.91
CA PHE A 137 9.56 2.75 7.11
C PHE A 137 9.90 1.68 6.09
N GLU A 138 9.95 0.45 6.56
CA GLU A 138 9.82 -0.75 5.73
C GLU A 138 8.40 -1.30 5.84
N VAL A 139 7.93 -1.96 4.79
CA VAL A 139 6.66 -2.68 4.85
C VAL A 139 6.90 -4.08 5.39
N SER A 140 6.18 -4.40 6.46
CA SER A 140 6.22 -5.71 7.10
C SER A 140 5.10 -6.63 6.64
N ASP A 141 3.95 -6.07 6.28
CA ASP A 141 2.80 -6.82 5.79
C ASP A 141 1.83 -5.89 5.06
N ILE A 142 1.02 -6.48 4.18
CA ILE A 142 -0.02 -5.79 3.43
C ILE A 142 -1.25 -6.68 3.41
N THR A 143 -2.40 -6.07 3.65
CA THR A 143 -3.69 -6.74 3.66
C THR A 143 -4.67 -5.94 2.82
N MET A 144 -5.28 -6.60 1.85
CA MET A 144 -6.44 -6.07 1.14
C MET A 144 -7.68 -6.40 1.98
N LEU A 145 -8.43 -5.38 2.38
CA LEU A 145 -9.71 -5.52 3.08
C LEU A 145 -10.85 -5.41 2.07
N GLY A 146 -12.04 -5.90 2.42
CA GLY A 146 -13.16 -5.98 1.48
C GLY A 146 -13.28 -7.37 0.87
N LYS A 147 -14.30 -7.56 0.04
CA LYS A 147 -14.55 -8.82 -0.64
C LYS A 147 -14.42 -8.60 -2.13
N LEU A 148 -13.63 -9.42 -2.80
CA LEU A 148 -13.67 -9.45 -4.26
C LEU A 148 -14.80 -10.40 -4.70
N ASN A 149 -15.72 -9.90 -5.52
CA ASN A 149 -16.89 -10.64 -5.98
C ASN A 149 -16.99 -10.58 -7.51
N GLY A 150 -17.59 -11.60 -8.12
CA GLY A 150 -17.83 -11.65 -9.56
C GLY A 150 -19.03 -12.55 -9.85
N ASN A 151 -19.66 -12.36 -11.00
CA ASN A 151 -20.80 -13.17 -11.42
C ASN A 151 -20.35 -14.40 -12.23
N PHE A 152 -19.60 -15.30 -11.59
CA PHE A 152 -19.04 -16.49 -12.24
C PHE A 152 -18.80 -17.65 -11.26
N MET A 153 -18.32 -18.80 -11.73
CA MET A 153 -18.04 -19.97 -10.89
C MET A 153 -17.21 -19.61 -9.64
N ALA A 154 -17.71 -19.97 -8.46
CA ALA A 154 -17.15 -19.57 -7.16
C ALA A 154 -15.66 -19.93 -6.98
N ASP A 155 -15.26 -21.13 -7.44
CA ASP A 155 -13.86 -21.58 -7.35
C ASP A 155 -12.91 -20.76 -8.22
N LEU A 156 -13.38 -20.31 -9.39
CA LEU A 156 -12.59 -19.47 -10.28
C LEU A 156 -12.40 -18.07 -9.68
N ILE A 157 -13.49 -17.49 -9.17
CA ILE A 157 -13.43 -16.19 -8.49
C ILE A 157 -12.44 -16.28 -7.34
N PHE A 158 -12.59 -17.28 -6.47
CA PHE A 158 -11.67 -17.46 -5.34
C PHE A 158 -10.19 -17.56 -5.74
N LYS A 159 -9.89 -18.20 -6.87
CA LYS A 159 -8.51 -18.26 -7.38
C LYS A 159 -8.03 -16.90 -7.90
N ILE A 160 -8.83 -16.25 -8.73
CA ILE A 160 -8.51 -14.93 -9.29
C ILE A 160 -8.27 -13.92 -8.16
N THR A 161 -9.15 -13.91 -7.16
CA THR A 161 -9.06 -12.96 -6.04
C THR A 161 -7.80 -13.15 -5.21
N LYS A 162 -7.41 -14.40 -4.94
CA LYS A 162 -6.13 -14.71 -4.30
C LYS A 162 -4.91 -14.29 -5.12
N ASP A 163 -4.94 -14.52 -6.43
CA ASP A 163 -3.83 -14.17 -7.31
C ASP A 163 -3.68 -12.65 -7.44
N ILE A 164 -4.80 -11.91 -7.47
CA ILE A 164 -4.86 -10.44 -7.40
C ILE A 164 -4.27 -9.92 -6.09
N GLU A 165 -4.75 -10.41 -4.95
CA GLU A 165 -4.25 -10.02 -3.63
C GLU A 165 -2.74 -10.25 -3.52
N LYS A 166 -2.27 -11.41 -4.01
CA LYS A 166 -0.84 -11.75 -4.01
C LYS A 166 -0.04 -10.82 -4.91
N ALA A 167 -0.53 -10.53 -6.11
CA ALA A 167 0.12 -9.64 -7.07
C ALA A 167 0.26 -8.21 -6.52
N VAL A 168 -0.84 -7.64 -5.99
CA VAL A 168 -0.83 -6.33 -5.33
C VAL A 168 0.12 -6.34 -4.14
N LYS A 169 0.07 -7.37 -3.28
CA LYS A 169 0.95 -7.48 -2.12
C LYS A 169 2.44 -7.48 -2.52
N LEU A 170 2.82 -8.26 -3.53
CA LEU A 170 4.22 -8.32 -3.98
C LEU A 170 4.68 -6.98 -4.56
N GLU A 171 3.85 -6.37 -5.40
CA GLU A 171 4.16 -5.07 -6.01
C GLU A 171 4.28 -3.98 -4.94
N MET A 172 3.39 -3.98 -3.96
CA MET A 172 3.41 -3.00 -2.89
C MET A 172 4.58 -3.22 -1.91
N ILE A 173 4.98 -4.47 -1.64
CA ILE A 173 6.21 -4.74 -0.89
C ILE A 173 7.43 -4.21 -1.66
N ALA A 174 7.49 -4.42 -2.97
CA ALA A 174 8.58 -3.92 -3.81
C ALA A 174 8.61 -2.38 -3.87
N LEU A 175 7.45 -1.75 -4.09
CA LEU A 175 7.26 -0.31 -4.11
C LEU A 175 7.77 0.33 -2.81
N PHE A 176 7.27 -0.14 -1.66
CA PHE A 176 7.62 0.46 -0.38
C PHE A 176 9.00 0.02 0.15
N GLY A 177 9.54 -1.09 -0.34
CA GLY A 177 10.90 -1.55 -0.05
C GLY A 177 11.98 -0.79 -0.81
N ASN A 178 11.62 0.04 -1.80
CA ASN A 178 12.60 0.74 -2.61
C ASN A 178 13.16 1.99 -1.90
N GLY A 179 14.36 2.41 -2.33
CA GLY A 179 15.03 3.57 -1.76
C GLY A 179 14.35 4.92 -2.07
N GLU A 180 13.43 4.98 -3.03
CA GLU A 180 12.67 6.21 -3.32
C GLU A 180 11.55 6.41 -2.31
N THR A 181 10.67 5.42 -2.12
CA THR A 181 9.60 5.44 -1.11
C THR A 181 10.18 5.57 0.30
N GLN A 182 11.28 4.88 0.60
CA GLN A 182 11.98 5.08 1.88
C GLN A 182 12.46 6.52 2.04
N ARG A 183 12.95 7.17 0.97
CA ARG A 183 13.33 8.59 1.00
C ARG A 183 12.12 9.50 1.15
N LEU A 184 10.99 9.19 0.54
CA LEU A 184 9.74 9.95 0.69
C LEU A 184 9.30 9.99 2.15
N PHE A 185 9.22 8.83 2.82
CA PHE A 185 8.89 8.78 4.24
C PHE A 185 9.95 9.44 5.12
N ASN A 186 11.22 9.26 4.78
CA ASN A 186 12.34 9.88 5.47
C ASN A 186 12.24 11.41 5.48
N ASP A 187 12.08 12.01 4.30
CA ASP A 187 11.93 13.46 4.14
C ASP A 187 10.65 13.96 4.79
N ALA A 188 9.59 13.15 4.76
CA ALA A 188 8.33 13.51 5.39
C ALA A 188 8.38 13.52 6.92
N ILE A 189 9.20 12.66 7.56
CA ILE A 189 9.35 12.56 9.03
C ILE A 189 10.43 13.47 9.60
N LYS A 190 11.46 13.82 8.83
CA LYS A 190 12.56 14.71 9.26
C LYS A 190 12.11 15.93 10.08
N PRO A 191 11.06 16.68 9.70
CA PRO A 191 10.62 17.83 10.47
C PRO A 191 10.22 17.48 11.91
N LEU A 192 9.45 16.39 12.11
CA LEU A 192 9.07 15.92 13.44
C LEU A 192 10.30 15.55 14.28
N LEU A 193 11.28 14.87 13.69
CA LEU A 193 12.51 14.49 14.39
C LEU A 193 13.32 15.73 14.79
N ASN A 194 13.45 16.71 13.90
CA ASN A 194 14.13 17.97 14.16
C ASN A 194 13.47 18.76 15.31
N GLU A 195 12.13 18.82 15.35
CA GLU A 195 11.39 19.41 16.47
C GLU A 195 11.69 18.71 17.81
N LYS A 196 11.91 17.39 17.77
CA LYS A 196 12.34 16.59 18.93
C LYS A 196 13.86 16.62 19.16
N LYS A 197 14.58 17.53 18.52
CA LYS A 197 16.04 17.68 18.60
C LYS A 197 16.81 16.43 18.17
N VAL A 198 16.25 15.62 17.28
CA VAL A 198 16.91 14.46 16.63
C VAL A 198 17.28 14.85 15.20
N SER A 199 18.54 15.27 15.01
CA SER A 199 19.05 15.66 13.68
C SER A 199 19.70 14.51 12.89
N ARG A 200 20.16 13.47 13.60
CA ARG A 200 20.69 12.23 13.03
C ARG A 200 20.27 11.07 13.90
N SER A 201 19.84 9.98 13.28
CA SER A 201 19.39 8.75 13.94
C SER A 201 20.29 7.59 13.54
N THR A 202 20.80 6.86 14.53
CA THR A 202 21.63 5.65 14.34
C THR A 202 20.87 4.36 14.64
N SER A 203 19.81 4.42 15.44
CA SER A 203 18.88 3.32 15.63
C SER A 203 17.46 3.82 15.88
N VAL A 204 16.49 2.97 15.52
CA VAL A 204 15.07 3.22 15.77
C VAL A 204 14.38 1.91 16.14
N THR A 205 13.55 1.96 17.18
CA THR A 205 12.76 0.79 17.62
C THR A 205 11.35 1.23 17.97
N MET A 206 10.36 0.44 17.54
CA MET A 206 8.97 0.62 17.98
C MET A 206 8.74 -0.11 19.30
N ALA A 207 8.37 0.65 20.34
CA ALA A 207 7.82 0.15 21.58
C ALA A 207 6.29 0.35 21.59
N SER A 208 5.62 -0.33 22.53
CA SER A 208 4.16 -0.41 22.57
C SER A 208 3.44 0.95 22.64
N SER A 209 4.10 1.99 23.13
CA SER A 209 3.58 3.36 23.25
C SER A 209 4.51 4.44 22.68
N SER A 210 5.67 4.08 22.13
CA SER A 210 6.64 5.06 21.65
C SER A 210 7.51 4.53 20.51
N LEU A 211 8.02 5.46 19.72
CA LEU A 211 9.15 5.26 18.84
C LEU A 211 10.42 5.74 19.56
N ARG A 212 11.30 4.81 19.90
CA ARG A 212 12.60 5.13 20.47
C ARG A 212 13.59 5.40 19.35
N VAL A 213 14.15 6.61 19.31
CA VAL A 213 15.13 7.04 18.31
C VAL A 213 16.43 7.41 19.01
N CYS A 214 17.54 6.79 18.64
CA CYS A 214 18.84 7.07 19.22
C CYS A 214 19.78 7.77 18.23
N LYS A 215 20.63 8.65 18.78
CA LYS A 215 21.75 9.29 18.09
C LYS A 215 23.03 8.51 18.30
#